data_AF-A0AAU2T9F6-F1
#
_entry.id   AF-A0AAU2T9F6-F1
#
_cell.length_a   1.000
_cell.length_b   1.000
_cell.length_c   1.000
_cell.angle_alpha   90.00
_cell.angle_beta   90.00
_cell.angle_gamma   90.00
#
_symmetry.space_group_name_H-M   'P 1'
#
loop_
_entity.id
_entity.type
_entity.pdbx_description
1 polymer ?
#
loop_
_entity_poly.entity_id
_entity_poly.type
_entity_poly.pdbx_seq_one_letter_code
_entity_poly.pdbx_strand_id
1 'polypeptide(L)'
;MPTLRWTTVNTPAPDTEAFVMASRFEVRSLKDVPRFFAQSLKAWKQVSGAPGAYGASLIAQPLKRTFWTLSAWEDKAALYTYARTEPHRSIMQGLRPTTKGSVFTFWEVPAADLPVDWTDARRRLADQERADS
;
A
#
# COMPACT_ATOMS: atom_id res chain seq x y z
N MET A 1 -10.72 13.20 7.13
CA MET A 1 -10.28 12.34 6.00
C MET A 1 -10.39 10.89 6.43
N PRO A 2 -10.96 9.98 5.62
CA PRO A 2 -10.96 8.56 5.96
C PRO A 2 -9.51 8.04 5.86
N THR A 3 -8.89 7.84 7.02
CA THR A 3 -7.69 7.03 7.15
C THR A 3 -8.16 5.67 7.64
N LEU A 4 -7.90 4.62 6.87
CA LEU A 4 -8.02 3.28 7.40
C LEU A 4 -6.81 3.08 8.31
N ARG A 5 -7.08 3.11 9.63
CA ARG A 5 -6.08 2.82 10.65
C ARG A 5 -5.43 1.46 10.35
N TRP A 6 -4.19 1.30 10.82
CA TRP A 6 -3.48 0.04 10.67
C TRP A 6 -4.38 -1.13 11.05
N THR A 7 -4.51 -2.08 10.13
CA THR A 7 -5.26 -3.31 10.32
C THR A 7 -4.25 -4.45 10.38
N THR A 8 -4.13 -5.06 11.56
CA THR A 8 -3.32 -6.26 11.75
C THR A 8 -4.01 -7.45 11.10
N VAL A 9 -3.27 -8.20 10.30
CA VAL A 9 -3.75 -9.40 9.60
C VAL A 9 -3.26 -10.66 10.32
N ASN A 10 -1.95 -10.75 10.54
CA ASN A 10 -1.31 -11.78 11.35
C ASN A 10 -0.28 -11.14 12.26
N THR A 11 -0.11 -11.70 13.45
CA THR A 11 0.93 -11.26 14.39
C THR A 11 2.23 -12.02 14.08
N PRO A 12 3.31 -11.34 13.68
CA PRO A 12 4.61 -11.96 13.46
C PRO A 12 5.24 -12.45 14.77
N ALA A 13 6.20 -13.37 14.66
CA ALA A 13 7.05 -13.69 15.80
C ALA A 13 7.99 -12.50 16.09
N PRO A 14 8.34 -12.22 17.36
CA PRO A 14 9.08 -10.99 17.71
C PRO A 14 10.50 -10.92 17.14
N ASP A 15 11.08 -12.05 16.77
CA ASP A 15 12.45 -12.24 16.28
C ASP A 15 12.55 -12.29 14.75
N THR A 16 11.45 -12.01 14.03
CA THR A 16 11.44 -11.99 12.56
C THR A 16 11.59 -10.58 12.01
N GLU A 17 12.00 -10.48 10.75
CA GLU A 17 11.92 -9.25 9.97
C GLU A 17 10.56 -9.15 9.27
N ALA A 18 10.18 -7.94 8.90
CA ALA A 18 9.00 -7.64 8.10
C ALA A 18 9.41 -6.87 6.85
N PHE A 19 8.97 -7.34 5.68
CA PHE A 19 9.13 -6.65 4.41
C PHE A 19 8.01 -5.62 4.23
N VAL A 20 8.36 -4.35 4.23
CA VAL A 20 7.43 -3.22 4.14
C VAL A 20 7.37 -2.68 2.72
N MET A 21 6.16 -2.35 2.29
CA MET A 21 5.88 -1.59 1.07
C MET A 21 5.09 -0.34 1.44
N ALA A 22 5.54 0.82 0.95
CA ALA A 22 4.72 2.00 0.86
C ALA A 22 4.55 2.44 -0.59
N SER A 23 3.38 3.00 -0.91
CA SER A 23 3.15 3.59 -2.22
C SER A 23 2.29 4.84 -2.18
N ARG A 24 2.47 5.70 -3.18
CA ARG A 24 1.65 6.88 -3.44
C ARG A 24 1.13 6.81 -4.87
N PHE A 25 -0.18 6.98 -5.06
CA PHE A 25 -0.81 7.13 -6.36
C PHE A 25 -1.41 8.53 -6.51
N GLU A 26 -1.11 9.21 -7.62
CA GLU A 26 -1.86 10.39 -8.06
C GLU A 26 -2.82 10.00 -9.19
N VAL A 27 -4.09 10.35 -9.05
CA VAL A 27 -5.14 10.10 -10.05
C VAL A 27 -5.24 11.27 -11.02
N ARG A 28 -5.46 11.00 -12.31
CA ARG A 28 -5.49 12.01 -13.38
C ARG A 28 -6.56 13.08 -13.19
N SER A 29 -7.78 12.69 -12.83
CA SER A 29 -8.91 13.62 -12.71
C SER A 29 -9.81 13.31 -11.51
N LEU A 30 -10.58 14.31 -11.05
CA LEU A 30 -11.58 14.11 -9.99
C LEU A 30 -12.72 13.17 -10.43
N LYS A 31 -12.98 13.04 -11.73
CA LYS A 31 -13.99 12.12 -12.27
C LYS A 31 -13.56 10.65 -12.15
N ASP A 32 -12.26 10.39 -12.11
CA ASP A 32 -11.69 9.04 -11.94
C ASP A 32 -11.57 8.61 -10.47
N VAL A 33 -11.65 9.56 -9.54
CA VAL A 33 -11.48 9.32 -8.09
C VAL A 33 -12.48 8.31 -7.53
N PRO A 34 -13.80 8.36 -7.83
CA PRO A 34 -14.74 7.37 -7.31
C PRO A 34 -14.39 5.94 -7.73
N ARG A 35 -14.00 5.74 -9.00
CA ARG A 35 -13.56 4.45 -9.52
C ARG A 35 -12.28 3.98 -8.81
N PHE A 36 -11.29 4.86 -8.67
CA PHE A 36 -10.05 4.53 -7.99
C PHE A 36 -10.30 4.10 -6.53
N PHE A 37 -11.07 4.90 -5.80
CA PHE A 37 -11.38 4.64 -4.39
C PHE A 37 -12.11 3.30 -4.20
N ALA A 38 -13.12 3.01 -5.03
CA ALA A 38 -13.84 1.74 -4.96
C ALA A 38 -12.92 0.53 -5.21
N GLN A 39 -11.98 0.64 -6.15
CA GLN A 39 -11.01 -0.43 -6.42
C GLN A 39 -9.98 -0.56 -5.30
N SER A 40 -9.52 0.55 -4.69
CA SER A 40 -8.65 0.51 -3.51
C SER A 40 -9.31 -0.23 -2.34
N LEU A 41 -10.60 -0.01 -2.10
CA LEU A 41 -11.34 -0.74 -1.06
C LEU A 41 -11.46 -2.25 -1.34
N LYS A 42 -11.58 -2.65 -2.61
CA LYS A 42 -11.55 -4.07 -3.00
C LYS A 42 -10.18 -4.72 -2.76
N ALA A 43 -9.11 -4.04 -3.18
CA ALA A 43 -7.75 -4.50 -2.92
C ALA A 43 -7.44 -4.58 -1.42
N TRP A 44 -7.97 -3.62 -0.64
CA TRP A 44 -7.88 -3.61 0.82
C TRP A 44 -8.55 -4.83 1.46
N LYS A 45 -9.77 -5.17 1.03
CA LYS A 45 -10.47 -6.37 1.55
C LYS A 45 -9.70 -7.68 1.26
N GLN A 46 -8.92 -7.74 0.18
CA GLN A 46 -8.08 -8.89 -0.11
C GLN A 46 -6.83 -8.92 0.78
N VAL A 47 -6.22 -7.76 1.05
CA VAL A 47 -5.00 -7.69 1.87
C VAL A 47 -5.26 -8.17 3.30
N SER A 48 -6.47 -7.94 3.82
CA SER A 48 -6.85 -8.31 5.18
C SER A 48 -6.93 -9.83 5.43
N GLY A 49 -6.69 -10.67 4.42
CA GLY A 49 -6.60 -12.12 4.56
C GLY A 49 -5.53 -12.74 3.66
N ALA A 50 -4.58 -11.95 3.18
CA ALA A 50 -3.54 -12.46 2.29
C ALA A 50 -2.50 -13.27 3.10
N PRO A 51 -2.10 -14.46 2.64
CA PRO A 51 -1.01 -15.22 3.25
C PRO A 51 0.28 -14.39 3.33
N GLY A 52 0.94 -14.44 4.48
CA GLY A 52 2.16 -13.67 4.75
C GLY A 52 1.96 -12.18 4.96
N ALA A 53 0.73 -11.65 5.02
CA ALA A 53 0.50 -10.26 5.42
C ALA A 53 0.52 -10.13 6.95
N TYR A 54 1.28 -9.17 7.47
CA TYR A 54 1.26 -8.79 8.89
C TYR A 54 0.29 -7.65 9.16
N GLY A 55 0.19 -6.70 8.23
CA GLY A 55 -0.82 -5.65 8.31
C GLY A 55 -0.73 -4.64 7.19
N ALA A 56 -1.71 -3.74 7.15
CA ALA A 56 -1.76 -2.67 6.17
C ALA A 56 -2.42 -1.41 6.72
N SER A 57 -2.23 -0.29 6.04
CA SER A 57 -2.93 0.99 6.23
C SER A 57 -3.17 1.68 4.87
N LEU A 58 -4.24 2.44 4.76
CA LEU A 58 -4.61 3.21 3.56
C LEU A 58 -5.02 4.63 3.97
N ILE A 59 -4.42 5.63 3.34
CA ILE A 59 -4.88 7.02 3.42
C ILE A 59 -5.43 7.42 2.06
N ALA A 60 -6.73 7.72 2.01
CA ALA A 60 -7.36 8.29 0.83
C ALA A 60 -7.51 9.81 0.98
N GLN A 61 -7.04 10.56 -0.02
CA GLN A 61 -7.26 12.00 -0.18
C GLN A 61 -8.02 12.27 -1.49
N PRO A 62 -9.32 11.95 -1.59
CA PRO A 62 -10.10 12.09 -2.82
C PRO A 62 -10.01 13.49 -3.43
N LEU A 63 -10.14 14.53 -2.62
CA LEU A 63 -10.07 15.93 -3.05
C LEU A 63 -8.68 16.33 -3.57
N LYS A 64 -7.61 15.65 -3.12
CA LYS A 64 -6.24 15.84 -3.62
C LYS A 64 -5.89 14.88 -4.76
N ARG A 65 -6.81 13.98 -5.15
CA ARG A 65 -6.56 12.89 -6.11
C ARG A 65 -5.39 12.00 -5.68
N THR A 66 -5.11 11.88 -4.39
CA THR A 66 -3.94 11.15 -3.88
C THR A 66 -4.37 10.00 -2.98
N PHE A 67 -3.74 8.84 -3.17
CA PHE A 67 -3.95 7.64 -2.36
C PHE A 67 -2.61 7.12 -1.89
N TRP A 68 -2.54 6.73 -0.63
CA TRP A 68 -1.33 6.20 -0.02
C TRP A 68 -1.62 4.82 0.55
N THR A 69 -0.78 3.83 0.24
CA THR A 69 -0.83 2.51 0.86
C THR A 69 0.44 2.25 1.65
N LEU A 70 0.30 1.49 2.73
CA LEU A 70 1.38 0.98 3.55
C LEU A 70 1.03 -0.45 3.93
N SER A 71 1.95 -1.39 3.77
CA SER A 71 1.74 -2.78 4.19
C SER A 71 3.04 -3.44 4.61
N ALA A 72 2.93 -4.39 5.54
CA ALA A 72 4.03 -5.21 6.02
C ALA A 72 3.71 -6.68 5.78
N TRP A 73 4.75 -7.42 5.39
CA TRP A 73 4.69 -8.80 4.94
C TRP A 73 5.80 -9.61 5.59
N GLU A 74 5.60 -10.92 5.64
CA GLU A 74 6.61 -11.90 6.06
C GLU A 74 7.88 -11.78 5.23
N ASP A 75 7.72 -11.68 3.91
CA ASP A 75 8.84 -11.46 3.02
C ASP A 75 8.40 -10.81 1.70
N LYS A 76 9.39 -10.57 0.84
CA LYS A 76 9.18 -10.09 -0.52
C LYS A 76 8.33 -11.07 -1.35
N ALA A 77 8.49 -12.38 -1.19
CA ALA A 77 7.76 -13.36 -2.00
C ALA A 77 6.24 -13.33 -1.71
N ALA A 78 5.84 -13.17 -0.45
CA ALA A 78 4.46 -13.01 -0.01
C ALA A 78 3.80 -11.78 -0.63
N LEU A 79 4.46 -10.61 -0.56
CA LEU A 79 3.97 -9.39 -1.20
C LEU A 79 3.78 -9.57 -2.72
N TYR A 80 4.78 -10.12 -3.41
CA TYR A 80 4.71 -10.28 -4.86
C TYR A 80 3.68 -11.36 -5.28
N THR A 81 3.45 -12.36 -4.44
CA THR A 81 2.38 -13.34 -4.64
C THR A 81 1.01 -12.69 -4.51
N TYR A 82 0.80 -11.86 -3.48
CA TYR A 82 -0.41 -11.04 -3.36
C TYR A 82 -0.61 -10.14 -4.59
N ALA A 83 0.44 -9.43 -5.02
CA ALA A 83 0.34 -8.49 -6.14
C ALA A 83 -0.05 -9.16 -7.47
N ARG A 84 0.22 -10.45 -7.63
CA ARG A 84 -0.11 -11.24 -8.83
C ARG A 84 -1.44 -11.98 -8.72
N THR A 85 -2.02 -12.06 -7.52
CA THR A 85 -3.26 -12.80 -7.23
C THR A 85 -4.48 -11.91 -7.47
N GLU A 86 -5.58 -12.50 -7.95
CA GLU A 86 -6.84 -11.79 -8.13
C GLU A 86 -7.55 -11.52 -6.79
N PRO A 87 -8.29 -10.41 -6.65
CA PRO A 87 -8.54 -9.38 -7.66
C PRO A 87 -7.44 -8.32 -7.84
N HIS A 88 -6.37 -8.31 -7.02
CA HIS A 88 -5.36 -7.24 -7.02
C HIS A 88 -4.74 -7.01 -8.40
N ARG A 89 -4.39 -8.09 -9.10
CA ARG A 89 -3.80 -8.00 -10.45
C ARG A 89 -4.72 -7.25 -11.42
N SER A 90 -5.97 -7.68 -11.56
CA SER A 90 -6.92 -7.03 -12.48
C SER A 90 -7.26 -5.60 -12.04
N ILE A 91 -7.30 -5.34 -10.73
CA ILE A 91 -7.46 -3.98 -10.19
C ILE A 91 -6.33 -3.08 -10.66
N MET A 92 -5.08 -3.47 -10.44
CA MET A 92 -3.92 -2.67 -10.81
C MET A 92 -3.87 -2.41 -12.31
N GLN A 93 -4.18 -3.41 -13.14
CA GLN A 93 -4.30 -3.23 -14.59
C GLN A 93 -5.40 -2.22 -14.95
N GLY A 94 -6.59 -2.33 -14.35
CA GLY A 94 -7.73 -1.46 -14.61
C GLY A 94 -7.59 -0.03 -14.10
N LEU A 95 -6.62 0.25 -13.22
CA LEU A 95 -6.29 1.58 -12.68
C LEU A 95 -5.14 2.27 -13.43
N ARG A 96 -4.39 1.57 -14.29
CA ARG A 96 -3.31 2.19 -15.09
C ARG A 96 -3.77 3.41 -15.89
N PRO A 97 -4.91 3.37 -16.63
CA PRO A 97 -5.33 4.53 -17.43
C PRO A 97 -5.75 5.74 -16.60
N THR A 98 -6.16 5.53 -15.34
CA THR A 98 -6.61 6.61 -14.45
C THR A 98 -5.49 7.16 -13.56
N THR A 99 -4.32 6.52 -13.55
CA THR A 99 -3.17 6.93 -12.75
C THR A 99 -2.34 7.96 -13.53
N LYS A 100 -2.07 9.10 -12.89
CA LYS A 100 -1.17 10.14 -13.41
C LYS A 100 0.28 9.81 -13.08
N GLY A 101 0.53 9.35 -11.87
CA GLY A 101 1.86 8.94 -11.42
C GLY A 101 1.76 8.04 -10.19
N SER A 102 2.79 7.24 -9.97
CA SER A 102 2.90 6.38 -8.81
C SER A 102 4.35 6.30 -8.33
N VAL A 103 4.54 6.28 -7.02
CA VAL A 103 5.86 6.09 -6.38
C VAL A 103 5.74 4.93 -5.41
N PHE A 104 6.74 4.07 -5.38
CA PHE A 104 6.81 2.91 -4.49
C PHE A 104 8.16 2.86 -3.82
N THR A 105 8.18 2.52 -2.52
CA THR A 105 9.42 2.23 -1.81
C THR A 105 9.24 0.99 -0.94
N PHE A 106 10.33 0.26 -0.75
CA PHE A 106 10.35 -1.04 -0.08
C PHE A 106 11.54 -1.08 0.87
N TRP A 107 11.34 -1.63 2.07
CA TRP A 107 12.40 -1.78 3.06
C TRP A 107 12.06 -2.85 4.08
N GLU A 108 13.05 -3.28 4.85
CA GLU A 108 12.89 -4.25 5.95
C GLU A 108 12.92 -3.52 7.29
N VAL A 109 12.15 -4.04 8.26
CA VAL A 109 12.14 -3.61 9.67
C VAL A 109 11.98 -4.84 10.56
N PRO A 110 12.50 -4.82 11.80
CA PRO A 110 12.14 -5.80 12.80
C PRO A 110 10.62 -5.87 12.94
N ALA A 111 10.05 -7.06 12.98
CA ALA A 111 8.60 -7.23 13.06
C ALA A 111 8.02 -6.67 14.38
N ALA A 112 8.86 -6.58 15.43
CA ALA A 112 8.57 -5.91 16.69
C ALA A 112 8.31 -4.39 16.55
N ASP A 113 8.79 -3.76 15.46
CA ASP A 113 8.61 -2.33 15.18
C ASP A 113 7.31 -2.03 14.41
N LEU A 114 6.48 -3.05 14.12
CA LEU A 114 5.15 -2.84 13.54
C LEU A 114 4.16 -2.30 14.61
N PRO A 115 3.24 -1.39 14.23
CA PRO A 115 3.00 -0.86 12.89
C PRO A 115 3.96 0.26 12.49
N VAL A 116 4.35 0.26 11.21
CA VAL A 116 5.15 1.35 10.63
C VAL A 116 4.40 2.69 10.68
N ASP A 117 5.10 3.74 11.10
CA ASP A 117 4.56 5.10 11.15
C ASP A 117 4.46 5.75 9.76
N TRP A 118 3.37 6.50 9.55
CA TRP A 118 3.11 7.19 8.28
C TRP A 118 4.07 8.34 7.99
N THR A 119 4.69 8.95 9.02
CA THR A 119 5.70 10.00 8.84
C THR A 119 6.97 9.41 8.21
N ASP A 120 7.43 8.25 8.69
CA ASP A 120 8.56 7.54 8.08
C ASP A 120 8.23 7.09 6.65
N ALA A 121 7.07 6.45 6.46
CA ALA A 121 6.64 5.99 5.13
C ALA A 121 6.57 7.15 4.12
N ARG A 122 6.05 8.32 4.53
CA ARG A 122 5.99 9.51 3.66
C ARG A 122 7.35 10.10 3.37
N ARG A 123 8.26 10.13 4.34
CA ARG A 123 9.64 10.57 4.14
C ARG A 123 10.32 9.71 3.09
N ARG A 124 10.28 8.37 3.24
CA ARG A 124 10.86 7.42 2.28
C ARG A 124 10.26 7.58 0.88
N LEU A 125 8.95 7.79 0.77
CA LEU A 125 8.29 8.03 -0.51
C LEU A 125 8.73 9.36 -1.17
N ALA A 126 8.91 10.42 -0.38
CA ALA A 126 9.43 11.69 -0.89
C ALA A 126 10.91 11.58 -1.32
N ASP A 127 11.71 10.79 -0.60
CA ASP A 127 13.09 10.50 -0.97
C ASP A 127 13.14 9.72 -2.29
N GLN A 128 12.29 8.71 -2.45
CA GLN A 128 12.18 7.94 -3.69
C GLN A 128 11.70 8.79 -4.86
N GLU A 129 10.67 9.62 -4.67
CA GLU A 129 10.17 10.51 -5.73
C GLU A 129 11.25 11.46 -6.24
N ARG A 130 12.13 11.94 -5.36
CA ARG A 130 13.28 12.77 -5.73
C ARG A 130 14.36 11.97 -6.47
N ALA A 131 14.56 10.70 -6.13
CA ALA A 131 15.53 9.84 -6.80
C ALA A 131 15.07 9.40 -8.21
N ASP A 132 13.76 9.31 -8.43
CA ASP A 132 13.15 8.92 -9.71
C ASP A 132 13.00 10.10 -10.72
N SER A 133 13.27 11.34 -10.28
CA SER A 133 13.13 12.59 -11.06
C SER A 133 14.41 12.97 -11.79
#